data_AF-A0A671UMR1-F1
#
_entry.id   AF-A0A671UMR1-F1
#
_cell.length_a   1.000
_cell.length_b   1.000
_cell.length_c   1.000
_cell.angle_alpha   90.00
_cell.angle_beta   90.00
_cell.angle_gamma   90.00
#
_symmetry.space_group_name_H-M   'P 1'
#
loop_
_entity.id
_entity.type
_entity.pdbx_description
1 polymer ?
#
loop_
_entity_poly.entity_id
_entity_poly.type
_entity_poly.pdbx_seq_one_letter_code
_entity_poly.pdbx_strand_id
1 'polypeptide(L)'
;MDSKRDKEQDADCEKISAALLKSRTGEFDLESILFLKLRGLGIHDLGCIGECMTLERLDLSGNNITNLGPLASLRHLTSLNLSSNRISNIEPLRSCESLQNLNVAGNIISSIESLSSLQPLKKLENIRFKDNTYNYSNPVCRNASYRTIVLEMFPNIKVLDGERVVGRGSDLYQLCKDIDDTIKAGSYKNGQLVEHTDCKPWVEDSYWEIKRSNNAIIDEAYKQFNDVLHECRLLNNRATHVISQTERSMSLKKQPKQFAI
;
A
#
# COMPACT_ATOMS: atom_id res chain seq x y z
N MET A 1 30.07 -19.12 0.04
CA MET A 1 30.24 -17.96 0.95
C MET A 1 29.02 -17.04 0.81
N ASP A 2 27.82 -17.64 0.81
CA ASP A 2 26.63 -16.99 0.23
C ASP A 2 25.47 -16.89 1.20
N SER A 3 25.66 -17.30 2.46
CA SER A 3 24.61 -17.24 3.49
C SER A 3 24.75 -16.04 4.45
N LYS A 4 25.72 -15.15 4.19
CA LYS A 4 25.90 -13.89 4.94
C LYS A 4 25.38 -12.65 4.20
N ARG A 5 25.27 -12.68 2.87
CA ARG A 5 24.75 -11.54 2.08
C ARG A 5 23.23 -11.42 2.13
N ASP A 6 22.52 -12.52 2.31
CA ASP A 6 21.05 -12.51 2.41
C ASP A 6 20.56 -12.07 3.81
N LYS A 7 21.41 -12.13 4.84
CA LYS A 7 21.05 -11.69 6.20
C LYS A 7 21.28 -10.20 6.47
N GLU A 8 22.07 -9.52 5.64
CA GLU A 8 22.33 -8.08 5.78
C GLU A 8 21.33 -7.21 5.00
N GLN A 9 20.56 -7.77 4.05
CA GLN A 9 19.51 -7.02 3.33
C GLN A 9 18.16 -6.96 4.07
N ASP A 10 17.90 -7.87 5.00
CA ASP A 10 16.64 -7.91 5.76
C ASP A 10 16.64 -6.99 6.99
N ALA A 11 17.78 -6.39 7.36
CA ALA A 11 17.91 -5.57 8.57
C ALA A 11 17.56 -4.08 8.37
N ASP A 12 17.46 -3.58 7.14
CA ASP A 12 17.35 -2.15 6.85
C ASP A 12 15.90 -1.66 6.56
N CYS A 13 14.90 -2.54 6.61
CA CYS A 13 13.51 -2.16 6.30
C CYS A 13 12.65 -1.85 7.54
N GLU A 14 13.30 -1.46 8.63
CA GLU A 14 12.66 -1.08 9.88
C GLU A 14 11.89 0.26 9.77
N LYS A 15 12.33 1.14 8.84
CA LYS A 15 11.80 2.48 8.64
C LYS A 15 11.54 2.78 7.17
N ILE A 16 10.44 3.47 6.87
CA ILE A 16 10.20 4.04 5.54
C ILE A 16 11.15 5.23 5.32
N SER A 17 12.15 5.01 4.48
CA SER A 17 13.12 6.01 4.04
C SER A 17 12.92 6.39 2.57
N ALA A 18 13.41 7.55 2.16
CA ALA A 18 13.38 7.95 0.75
C ALA A 18 14.10 6.94 -0.16
N ALA A 19 15.15 6.29 0.34
CA ALA A 19 15.85 5.22 -0.38
C ALA A 19 14.96 3.98 -0.59
N LEU A 20 14.23 3.57 0.45
CA LEU A 20 13.26 2.48 0.35
C LEU A 20 12.17 2.82 -0.66
N LEU A 21 11.57 4.01 -0.56
CA LEU A 21 10.52 4.46 -1.47
C LEU A 21 11.02 4.45 -2.91
N LYS A 22 12.17 5.07 -3.17
CA LYS A 22 12.82 5.07 -4.49
C LYS A 22 13.07 3.67 -5.03
N SER A 23 13.52 2.73 -4.19
CA SER A 23 13.75 1.34 -4.60
C SER A 23 12.47 0.60 -5.01
N ARG A 24 11.32 0.99 -4.44
CA ARG A 24 10.03 0.30 -4.63
C ARG A 24 9.19 0.93 -5.74
N THR A 25 9.21 2.25 -5.86
CA THR A 25 8.40 2.99 -6.84
C THR A 25 9.19 3.32 -8.10
N GLY A 26 10.52 3.46 -8.02
CA GLY A 26 11.35 4.02 -9.09
C GLY A 26 11.19 5.54 -9.26
N GLU A 27 10.32 6.16 -8.46
CA GLU A 27 10.07 7.60 -8.46
C GLU A 27 11.14 8.32 -7.64
N PHE A 28 11.55 9.49 -8.13
CA PHE A 28 12.55 10.33 -7.46
C PHE A 28 11.91 11.44 -6.64
N ASP A 29 10.66 11.78 -6.96
CA ASP A 29 9.87 12.75 -6.24
C ASP A 29 8.83 12.02 -5.38
N LEU A 30 8.70 12.42 -4.11
CA LEU A 30 7.73 11.81 -3.21
C LEU A 30 6.30 12.24 -3.57
N GLU A 31 6.16 13.41 -4.20
CA GLU A 31 4.87 13.95 -4.65
C GLU A 31 4.32 13.24 -5.89
N SER A 32 5.09 12.40 -6.59
CA SER A 32 4.57 11.61 -7.74
C SER A 32 4.01 10.24 -7.33
N ILE A 33 4.20 9.81 -6.09
CA ILE A 33 3.84 8.46 -5.64
C ILE A 33 2.33 8.39 -5.35
N LEU A 34 1.57 7.76 -6.27
CA LEU A 34 0.12 7.53 -6.11
C LEU A 34 -0.21 6.20 -5.43
N PHE A 35 0.61 5.18 -5.67
CA PHE A 35 0.37 3.80 -5.20
C PHE A 35 1.63 3.24 -4.55
N LEU A 36 1.46 2.68 -3.36
CA LEU A 36 2.58 2.11 -2.62
C LEU A 36 2.19 0.80 -1.92
N LYS A 37 3.01 -0.23 -2.14
CA LYS A 37 2.87 -1.55 -1.53
C LYS A 37 4.14 -1.90 -0.76
N LEU A 38 4.02 -1.97 0.56
CA LEU A 38 5.09 -2.24 1.52
C LEU A 38 4.64 -3.34 2.49
N ARG A 39 4.07 -4.42 1.97
CA ARG A 39 3.56 -5.55 2.76
C ARG A 39 4.71 -6.43 3.29
N GLY A 40 4.65 -6.81 4.56
CA GLY A 40 5.49 -7.89 5.10
C GLY A 40 6.97 -7.54 5.26
N LEU A 41 7.31 -6.25 5.40
CA LEU A 41 8.69 -5.77 5.41
C LEU A 41 9.27 -5.56 6.82
N GLY A 42 8.49 -5.81 7.87
CA GLY A 42 8.93 -5.58 9.25
C GLY A 42 9.00 -4.10 9.64
N ILE A 43 8.33 -3.22 8.90
CA ILE A 43 8.34 -1.78 9.14
C ILE A 43 7.70 -1.46 10.49
N HIS A 44 8.35 -0.63 11.31
CA HIS A 44 7.77 -0.12 12.55
C HIS A 44 7.67 1.41 12.56
N ASP A 45 8.57 2.10 11.83
CA ASP A 45 8.57 3.56 11.68
C ASP A 45 8.13 3.97 10.26
N LEU A 46 7.06 4.76 10.20
CA LEU A 46 6.50 5.27 8.95
C LEU A 46 7.32 6.42 8.33
N GLY A 47 8.31 6.98 9.04
CA GLY A 47 9.32 7.87 8.49
C GLY A 47 8.77 8.98 7.57
N CYS A 48 9.30 9.06 6.35
CA CYS A 48 8.95 10.09 5.37
C CYS A 48 7.68 9.78 4.55
N ILE A 49 6.86 8.79 4.93
CA ILE A 49 5.61 8.49 4.20
C ILE A 49 4.67 9.70 4.14
N GLY A 50 4.70 10.55 5.17
CA GLY A 50 3.85 11.73 5.27
C GLY A 50 4.17 12.81 4.24
N GLU A 51 5.31 12.72 3.55
CA GLU A 51 5.69 13.63 2.46
C GLU A 51 5.08 13.20 1.10
N CYS A 52 4.53 11.99 1.00
CA CYS A 52 3.89 11.48 -0.22
C CYS A 52 2.45 12.03 -0.35
N MET A 53 2.30 13.35 -0.49
CA MET A 53 1.01 14.04 -0.35
C MET A 53 -0.07 13.63 -1.37
N THR A 54 0.33 13.10 -2.52
CA THR A 54 -0.56 12.64 -3.59
C THR A 54 -0.96 11.16 -3.47
N LEU A 55 -0.49 10.45 -2.45
CA LEU A 55 -0.70 9.02 -2.29
C LEU A 55 -2.20 8.69 -2.16
N GLU A 56 -2.69 7.84 -3.06
CA GLU A 56 -4.10 7.42 -3.12
C GLU A 56 -4.33 6.02 -2.54
N ARG A 57 -3.38 5.10 -2.73
CA ARG A 57 -3.50 3.72 -2.22
C ARG A 57 -2.21 3.26 -1.54
N LEU A 58 -2.37 2.74 -0.32
CA LEU A 58 -1.26 2.33 0.53
C LEU A 58 -1.53 0.96 1.13
N ASP A 59 -0.66 -0.01 0.85
CA ASP A 59 -0.65 -1.32 1.51
C ASP A 59 0.54 -1.44 2.45
N LEU A 60 0.27 -1.43 3.75
CA LEU A 60 1.23 -1.60 4.84
C LEU A 60 0.93 -2.87 5.67
N SER A 61 0.23 -3.85 5.09
CA SER A 61 -0.15 -5.07 5.82
C SER A 61 1.05 -5.92 6.24
N GLY A 62 0.90 -6.64 7.36
CA GLY A 62 1.93 -7.59 7.83
C GLY A 62 3.22 -6.93 8.31
N ASN A 63 3.14 -5.75 8.91
CA ASN A 63 4.28 -5.04 9.47
C ASN A 63 4.19 -4.95 11.01
N ASN A 64 5.06 -4.15 11.62
CA ASN A 64 5.17 -3.97 13.07
C ASN A 64 4.78 -2.54 13.49
N ILE A 65 3.91 -1.88 12.72
CA ILE A 65 3.54 -0.47 12.92
C ILE A 65 2.70 -0.31 14.18
N THR A 66 3.04 0.69 14.99
CA THR A 66 2.30 1.10 16.20
C THR A 66 1.79 2.54 16.12
N ASN A 67 2.52 3.42 15.42
CA ASN A 67 2.23 4.84 15.33
C ASN A 67 1.82 5.24 13.89
N LEU A 68 0.62 5.80 13.74
CA LEU A 68 0.07 6.26 12.46
C LEU A 68 0.23 7.77 12.24
N GLY A 69 0.93 8.49 13.12
CA GLY A 69 1.12 9.95 13.05
C GLY A 69 1.52 10.46 11.66
N PRO A 70 2.50 9.85 10.98
CA PRO A 70 2.89 10.25 9.63
C PRO A 70 1.82 10.11 8.54
N LEU A 71 0.75 9.32 8.76
CA LEU A 71 -0.36 9.22 7.80
C LEU A 71 -1.32 10.41 7.87
N ALA A 72 -1.26 11.23 8.93
CA ALA A 72 -2.19 12.34 9.14
C ALA A 72 -2.11 13.44 8.07
N SER A 73 -1.02 13.52 7.30
CA SER A 73 -0.86 14.46 6.18
C SER A 73 -1.47 13.96 4.87
N LEU A 74 -1.80 12.67 4.74
CA LEU A 74 -2.20 12.02 3.49
C LEU A 74 -3.69 12.21 3.17
N ARG A 75 -4.08 13.44 2.83
CA ARG A 75 -5.49 13.82 2.60
C ARG A 75 -6.13 13.19 1.36
N HIS A 76 -5.31 12.76 0.39
CA HIS A 76 -5.75 12.14 -0.87
C HIS A 76 -5.90 10.62 -0.77
N LEU A 77 -5.54 10.02 0.37
CA LEU A 77 -5.59 8.58 0.54
C LEU A 77 -7.03 8.07 0.47
N THR A 78 -7.30 7.20 -0.50
CA THR A 78 -8.61 6.58 -0.73
C THR A 78 -8.69 5.16 -0.19
N SER A 79 -7.57 4.42 -0.22
CA SER A 79 -7.52 3.02 0.17
C SER A 79 -6.29 2.72 1.02
N LEU A 80 -6.51 2.19 2.22
CA LEU A 80 -5.45 1.93 3.20
C LEU A 80 -5.57 0.52 3.78
N ASN A 81 -4.52 -0.28 3.59
CA ASN A 81 -4.33 -1.55 4.28
C ASN A 81 -3.34 -1.40 5.44
N LEU A 82 -3.80 -1.68 6.64
CA LEU A 82 -3.00 -1.76 7.85
C LEU A 82 -3.20 -3.10 8.57
N SER A 83 -3.74 -4.12 7.87
CA SER A 83 -4.00 -5.42 8.49
C SER A 83 -2.72 -6.09 9.02
N SER A 84 -2.84 -6.88 10.08
CA SER A 84 -1.72 -7.57 10.72
C SER A 84 -0.58 -6.63 11.12
N ASN A 85 -0.89 -5.64 11.95
CA ASN A 85 0.06 -4.71 12.57
C ASN A 85 -0.13 -4.69 14.10
N ARG A 86 0.46 -3.71 14.80
CA ARG A 86 0.37 -3.55 16.26
C ARG A 86 -0.28 -2.23 16.66
N ILE A 87 -1.28 -1.80 15.89
CA ILE A 87 -1.92 -0.50 16.06
C ILE A 87 -2.97 -0.56 17.17
N SER A 88 -2.87 0.32 18.15
CA SER A 88 -3.89 0.54 19.18
C SER A 88 -4.63 1.86 18.99
N ASN A 89 -3.97 2.88 18.43
CA ASN A 89 -4.53 4.21 18.22
C ASN A 89 -4.69 4.50 16.71
N ILE A 90 -5.94 4.76 16.30
CA ILE A 90 -6.32 5.11 14.92
C ILE A 90 -6.74 6.58 14.77
N GLU A 91 -6.56 7.41 15.81
CA GLU A 91 -6.86 8.84 15.77
C GLU A 91 -6.19 9.59 14.60
N PRO A 92 -4.92 9.32 14.24
CA PRO A 92 -4.26 10.02 13.13
C PRO A 92 -4.98 9.88 11.78
N LEU A 93 -5.80 8.83 11.59
CA LEU A 93 -6.56 8.61 10.35
C LEU A 93 -7.71 9.62 10.18
N ARG A 94 -8.12 10.34 11.23
CA ARG A 94 -9.20 11.33 11.18
C ARG A 94 -8.99 12.42 10.11
N SER A 95 -7.72 12.68 9.76
CA SER A 95 -7.32 13.70 8.78
C SER A 95 -7.35 13.20 7.33
N CYS A 96 -7.53 11.89 7.11
CA CYS A 96 -7.57 11.26 5.78
C CYS A 96 -8.97 11.40 5.16
N GLU A 97 -9.41 12.64 4.89
CA GLU A 97 -10.80 12.96 4.49
C GLU A 97 -11.30 12.24 3.22
N SER A 98 -10.39 11.79 2.35
CA SER A 98 -10.71 11.08 1.11
C SER A 98 -10.85 9.56 1.28
N LEU A 99 -10.64 9.03 2.48
CA LEU A 99 -10.56 7.60 2.73
C LEU A 99 -11.93 6.92 2.51
N GLN A 100 -11.92 5.88 1.67
CA GLN A 100 -13.10 5.10 1.30
C GLN A 100 -12.98 3.65 1.77
N ASN A 101 -11.77 3.09 1.69
CA ASN A 101 -11.48 1.70 2.02
C ASN A 101 -10.44 1.63 3.11
N LEU A 102 -10.79 1.04 4.26
CA LEU A 102 -9.89 0.88 5.40
C LEU A 102 -9.90 -0.57 5.88
N ASN A 103 -8.72 -1.18 5.95
CA ASN A 103 -8.54 -2.47 6.60
C ASN A 103 -7.55 -2.35 7.75
N VAL A 104 -8.03 -2.56 8.97
CA VAL A 104 -7.23 -2.58 10.21
C VAL A 104 -7.37 -3.93 10.93
N ALA A 105 -7.79 -4.99 10.23
CA ALA A 105 -7.97 -6.31 10.83
C ALA A 105 -6.65 -6.85 11.41
N GLY A 106 -6.71 -7.52 12.57
CA GLY A 106 -5.52 -8.12 13.17
C GLY A 106 -4.58 -7.09 13.79
N ASN A 107 -5.16 -6.08 14.43
CA ASN A 107 -4.46 -5.09 15.26
C ASN A 107 -4.90 -5.23 16.72
N ILE A 108 -4.55 -4.26 17.57
CA ILE A 108 -4.80 -4.28 19.01
C ILE A 108 -5.77 -3.17 19.45
N ILE A 109 -6.73 -2.81 18.60
CA ILE A 109 -7.77 -1.81 18.89
C ILE A 109 -8.77 -2.41 19.89
N SER A 110 -8.81 -1.86 21.10
CA SER A 110 -9.51 -2.47 22.23
C SER A 110 -10.84 -1.82 22.60
N SER A 111 -11.04 -0.55 22.28
CA SER A 111 -12.23 0.20 22.71
C SER A 111 -13.05 0.74 21.53
N ILE A 112 -14.35 0.89 21.77
CA ILE A 112 -15.30 1.54 20.86
C ILE A 112 -14.99 3.04 20.74
N GLU A 113 -14.52 3.65 21.83
CA GLU A 113 -14.12 5.06 21.85
C GLU A 113 -13.04 5.34 20.81
N SER A 114 -12.07 4.44 20.62
CA SER A 114 -11.06 4.57 19.58
C SER A 114 -11.66 4.60 18.17
N LEU A 115 -12.82 3.99 17.94
CA LEU A 115 -13.49 4.00 16.63
C LEU A 115 -14.11 5.36 16.31
N SER A 116 -14.47 6.14 17.34
CA SER A 116 -15.10 7.46 17.16
C SER A 116 -14.22 8.44 16.38
N SER A 117 -12.90 8.24 16.38
CA SER A 117 -11.98 9.09 15.61
C SER A 117 -12.17 8.99 14.09
N LEU A 118 -12.83 7.93 13.61
CA LEU A 118 -13.13 7.76 12.19
C LEU A 118 -14.46 8.41 11.79
N GLN A 119 -15.32 8.84 12.73
CA GLN A 119 -16.62 9.48 12.43
C GLN A 119 -16.53 10.67 11.45
N PRO A 120 -15.49 11.52 11.47
CA PRO A 120 -15.36 12.61 10.50
C PRO A 120 -15.23 12.14 9.04
N LEU A 121 -14.85 10.88 8.80
CA LEU A 121 -14.55 10.34 7.49
C LEU A 121 -15.83 9.94 6.74
N LYS A 122 -16.53 10.94 6.21
CA LYS A 122 -17.84 10.78 5.54
C LYS A 122 -17.83 9.90 4.28
N LYS A 123 -16.66 9.72 3.68
CA LYS A 123 -16.46 8.93 2.45
C LYS A 123 -16.13 7.46 2.72
N LEU A 124 -16.01 7.04 3.98
CA LEU A 124 -15.77 5.64 4.30
C LEU A 124 -16.95 4.77 3.86
N GLU A 125 -16.66 3.82 2.98
CA GLU A 125 -17.65 2.88 2.45
C GLU A 125 -17.33 1.44 2.86
N ASN A 126 -16.06 1.10 3.02
CA ASN A 126 -15.64 -0.27 3.32
C ASN A 126 -14.66 -0.27 4.49
N ILE A 127 -15.05 -0.89 5.61
CA ILE A 127 -14.21 -0.98 6.81
C ILE A 127 -14.07 -2.43 7.24
N ARG A 128 -12.85 -2.86 7.56
CA ARG A 128 -12.57 -4.16 8.18
C ARG A 128 -11.79 -3.97 9.48
N PHE A 129 -12.40 -4.36 10.60
CA PHE A 129 -11.74 -4.49 11.90
C PHE A 129 -11.48 -5.96 12.26
N LYS A 130 -12.16 -6.89 11.61
CA LYS A 130 -11.79 -8.30 11.60
C LYS A 130 -11.84 -8.85 10.17
N ASP A 131 -11.09 -9.92 9.95
CA ASP A 131 -11.06 -10.68 8.71
C ASP A 131 -11.01 -12.18 9.07
N ASN A 132 -12.11 -12.87 8.81
CA ASN A 132 -12.23 -14.30 9.11
C ASN A 132 -11.34 -15.16 8.20
N THR A 133 -10.99 -14.67 7.01
CA THR A 133 -10.16 -15.39 6.03
C THR A 133 -8.77 -15.67 6.57
N TYR A 134 -8.21 -14.71 7.29
CA TYR A 134 -6.87 -14.77 7.88
C TYR A 134 -6.90 -14.92 9.41
N ASN A 135 -8.09 -15.14 9.98
CA ASN A 135 -8.33 -15.16 11.42
C ASN A 135 -7.75 -13.93 12.15
N TYR A 136 -7.87 -12.77 11.51
CA TYR A 136 -7.44 -11.49 12.04
C TYR A 136 -8.59 -10.83 12.76
N SER A 137 -8.41 -10.46 14.02
CA SER A 137 -9.44 -9.79 14.80
C SER A 137 -8.82 -8.75 15.71
N ASN A 138 -9.51 -7.62 15.89
CA ASN A 138 -9.20 -6.68 16.96
C ASN A 138 -9.95 -7.09 18.25
N PRO A 139 -9.42 -6.74 19.45
CA PRO A 139 -10.13 -6.99 20.70
C PRO A 139 -11.52 -6.33 20.76
N VAL A 140 -11.71 -5.16 20.13
CA VAL A 140 -13.03 -4.48 20.05
C VAL A 140 -14.11 -5.34 19.40
N CYS A 141 -13.74 -6.22 18.46
CA CYS A 141 -14.67 -7.10 17.74
C CYS A 141 -15.25 -8.23 18.61
N ARG A 142 -14.71 -8.46 19.81
CA ARG A 142 -15.23 -9.45 20.77
C ARG A 142 -16.48 -8.97 21.50
N ASN A 143 -16.76 -7.67 21.47
CA ASN A 143 -17.95 -7.11 22.08
C ASN A 143 -19.19 -7.51 21.26
N ALA A 144 -20.23 -8.04 21.90
CA ALA A 144 -21.46 -8.45 21.22
C ALA A 144 -22.16 -7.28 20.50
N SER A 145 -22.08 -6.07 21.07
CA SER A 145 -22.67 -4.85 20.49
C SER A 145 -21.79 -4.18 19.45
N TYR A 146 -20.57 -4.68 19.20
CA TYR A 146 -19.60 -4.09 18.28
C TYR A 146 -20.22 -3.77 16.91
N ARG A 147 -20.90 -4.76 16.32
CA ARG A 147 -21.47 -4.62 14.98
C ARG A 147 -22.53 -3.53 14.94
N THR A 148 -23.48 -3.57 15.88
CA THR A 148 -24.59 -2.61 15.95
C THR A 148 -24.04 -1.20 16.14
N ILE A 149 -23.10 -1.01 17.06
CA ILE A 149 -22.50 0.29 17.35
C ILE A 149 -21.74 0.84 16.15
N VAL A 150 -20.98 0.00 15.43
CA VAL A 150 -20.26 0.44 14.22
C VAL A 150 -21.23 0.85 13.11
N LEU A 151 -22.35 0.12 12.93
CA LEU A 151 -23.35 0.49 11.93
C LEU A 151 -24.09 1.79 12.29
N GLU A 152 -24.38 2.01 13.57
CA GLU A 152 -24.94 3.28 14.07
C GLU A 152 -23.94 4.44 13.91
N MET A 153 -22.65 4.18 14.15
CA MET A 153 -21.58 5.16 14.05
C MET A 153 -21.27 5.56 12.60
N PHE A 154 -21.39 4.62 11.65
CA PHE A 154 -21.04 4.81 10.24
C PHE A 154 -22.23 4.45 9.33
N PRO A 155 -23.25 5.31 9.22
CA PRO A 155 -24.48 4.98 8.50
C PRO A 155 -24.31 4.82 6.98
N ASN A 156 -23.23 5.35 6.40
CA ASN A 156 -22.95 5.30 4.96
C ASN A 156 -22.10 4.07 4.55
N ILE A 157 -21.72 3.22 5.50
CA ILE A 157 -20.86 2.07 5.22
C ILE A 157 -21.60 1.04 4.36
N LYS A 158 -20.94 0.54 3.32
CA LYS A 158 -21.46 -0.48 2.41
C LYS A 158 -21.02 -1.89 2.78
N VAL A 159 -19.79 -2.02 3.30
CA VAL A 159 -19.21 -3.30 3.70
C VAL A 159 -18.53 -3.15 5.07
N LEU A 160 -18.87 -4.04 6.00
CA LEU A 160 -18.27 -4.16 7.32
C LEU A 160 -17.67 -5.55 7.48
N ASP A 161 -16.37 -5.65 7.80
CA ASP A 161 -15.66 -6.91 8.06
C ASP A 161 -15.76 -7.93 6.90
N GLY A 162 -15.92 -7.43 5.67
CA GLY A 162 -16.12 -8.26 4.48
C GLY A 162 -17.58 -8.65 4.21
N GLU A 163 -18.50 -8.32 5.11
CA GLU A 163 -19.94 -8.52 4.93
C GLU A 163 -20.58 -7.26 4.34
N ARG A 164 -21.42 -7.42 3.31
CA ARG A 164 -22.20 -6.32 2.75
C ARG A 164 -23.36 -5.97 3.69
N VAL A 165 -23.51 -4.69 4.02
CA VAL A 165 -24.53 -4.20 4.97
C VAL A 165 -25.63 -3.37 4.33
N VAL A 166 -25.51 -3.05 3.04
CA VAL A 166 -26.53 -2.34 2.25
C VAL A 166 -26.78 -2.96 0.88
N GLY A 167 -28.02 -2.88 0.39
CA GLY A 167 -28.47 -3.30 -0.94
C GLY A 167 -29.08 -4.72 -0.99
N ARG A 168 -29.58 -5.14 -2.16
CA ARG A 168 -30.40 -6.38 -2.34
C ARG A 168 -29.74 -7.70 -1.89
N GLY A 169 -28.44 -7.70 -1.55
CA GLY A 169 -27.73 -8.85 -0.99
C GLY A 169 -27.55 -8.82 0.54
N SER A 170 -27.66 -7.65 1.19
CA SER A 170 -27.57 -7.56 2.66
C SER A 170 -28.83 -8.11 3.32
N ASP A 171 -30.01 -7.91 2.73
CA ASP A 171 -31.27 -8.38 3.30
C ASP A 171 -31.36 -9.91 3.27
N LEU A 172 -30.92 -10.54 2.17
CA LEU A 172 -30.84 -11.99 2.06
C LEU A 172 -29.81 -12.56 3.04
N TYR A 173 -28.65 -11.90 3.17
CA TYR A 173 -27.62 -12.33 4.11
C TYR A 173 -28.06 -12.14 5.58
N GLN A 174 -28.72 -11.02 5.89
CA GLN A 174 -29.26 -10.74 7.22
C GLN A 174 -30.39 -11.72 7.54
N LEU A 175 -31.26 -12.04 6.58
CA LEU A 175 -32.25 -13.10 6.72
C LEU A 175 -31.58 -14.46 6.97
N CYS A 176 -30.56 -14.84 6.19
CA CYS A 176 -29.80 -16.07 6.42
C CYS A 176 -29.13 -16.09 7.80
N LYS A 177 -28.61 -14.95 8.25
CA LYS A 177 -27.97 -14.82 9.57
C LYS A 177 -28.99 -14.89 10.70
N ASP A 178 -30.14 -14.24 10.56
CA ASP A 178 -31.24 -14.29 11.52
C ASP A 178 -31.80 -15.73 11.60
N ILE A 179 -31.86 -16.43 10.46
CA ILE A 179 -32.18 -17.86 10.39
C ILE A 179 -31.11 -18.68 11.12
N ASP A 180 -29.81 -18.45 10.85
CA ASP A 180 -28.71 -19.15 11.53
C ASP A 180 -28.70 -18.91 13.04
N ASP A 181 -28.95 -17.69 13.48
CA ASP A 181 -29.01 -17.32 14.90
C ASP A 181 -30.26 -17.92 15.56
N THR A 182 -31.38 -18.02 14.84
CA THR A 182 -32.58 -18.74 15.27
C THR A 182 -32.34 -20.25 15.37
N ILE A 183 -31.62 -20.83 14.40
CA ILE A 183 -31.22 -22.24 14.40
C ILE A 183 -30.23 -22.52 15.54
N LYS A 184 -29.27 -21.62 15.80
CA LYS A 184 -28.32 -21.73 16.92
C LYS A 184 -29.00 -21.56 18.28
N ALA A 185 -30.01 -20.70 18.38
CA ALA A 185 -30.82 -20.54 19.58
C ALA A 185 -31.77 -21.75 19.83
N GLY A 186 -32.11 -22.49 18.77
CA GLY A 186 -32.97 -23.66 18.82
C GLY A 186 -32.21 -24.99 18.65
N SER A 187 -31.52 -25.46 19.69
CA SER A 187 -31.08 -26.86 19.90
C SER A 187 -30.59 -27.63 18.65
N TYR A 188 -29.27 -27.79 18.52
CA TYR A 188 -28.65 -28.79 17.65
C TYR A 188 -29.22 -30.19 17.88
N LYS A 189 -29.96 -30.70 16.90
CA LYS A 189 -30.11 -32.14 16.66
C LYS A 189 -29.84 -32.41 15.18
N ASN A 190 -28.67 -32.98 14.94
CA ASN A 190 -28.28 -33.76 13.76
C ASN A 190 -28.45 -33.07 12.39
N GLY A 191 -27.36 -32.47 11.90
CA GLY A 191 -27.24 -32.09 10.50
C GLY A 191 -25.80 -31.73 10.16
N GLN A 192 -25.18 -32.49 9.27
CA GLN A 192 -23.82 -32.32 8.80
C GLN A 192 -23.70 -30.98 8.06
N LEU A 193 -22.80 -30.10 8.51
CA LEU A 193 -22.59 -28.77 7.92
C LEU A 193 -22.03 -28.93 6.50
N VAL A 194 -22.68 -28.28 5.53
CA VAL A 194 -22.19 -28.16 4.16
C VAL A 194 -20.96 -27.25 4.19
N GLU A 195 -19.84 -27.72 3.63
CA GLU A 195 -18.63 -26.93 3.46
C GLU A 195 -18.94 -25.70 2.58
N HIS A 196 -18.90 -24.52 3.19
CA HIS A 196 -19.01 -23.27 2.47
C HIS A 196 -17.68 -22.97 1.76
N THR A 197 -17.78 -22.67 0.47
CA THR A 197 -16.68 -22.17 -0.38
C THR A 197 -15.96 -20.99 0.28
N ASP A 198 -14.62 -21.06 0.24
CA ASP A 198 -13.68 -20.15 0.91
C ASP A 198 -14.01 -18.65 0.82
N CYS A 199 -13.76 -17.93 1.91
CA CYS A 199 -13.90 -16.49 1.98
C CYS A 199 -12.97 -15.80 0.95
N LYS A 200 -13.52 -14.87 0.17
CA LYS A 200 -12.74 -14.12 -0.84
C LYS A 200 -11.81 -13.11 -0.17
N PRO A 201 -10.57 -12.93 -0.68
CA PRO A 201 -9.63 -11.94 -0.19
C PRO A 201 -10.21 -10.51 -0.29
N TRP A 202 -9.73 -9.60 0.56
CA TRP A 202 -10.22 -8.22 0.65
C TRP A 202 -10.22 -7.46 -0.67
N VAL A 203 -9.20 -7.71 -1.48
CA VAL A 203 -9.07 -7.25 -2.85
C VAL A 203 -8.37 -8.34 -3.66
N GLU A 204 -8.52 -8.30 -4.98
CA GLU A 204 -7.73 -9.15 -5.88
C GLU A 204 -6.23 -8.87 -5.71
N ASP A 205 -5.38 -9.87 -5.91
CA ASP A 205 -3.93 -9.73 -5.69
C ASP A 205 -3.30 -8.61 -6.55
N SER A 206 -3.89 -8.33 -7.72
CA SER A 206 -3.48 -7.28 -8.67
C SER A 206 -4.01 -5.88 -8.33
N TYR A 207 -4.87 -5.73 -7.32
CA TYR A 207 -5.46 -4.44 -6.95
C TYR A 207 -4.42 -3.39 -6.54
N TRP A 208 -3.34 -3.85 -5.88
CA TRP A 208 -2.23 -3.03 -5.41
C TRP A 208 -1.11 -2.88 -6.43
N GLU A 209 -1.23 -3.55 -7.58
CA GLU A 209 -0.28 -3.40 -8.65
C GLU A 209 -0.64 -2.16 -9.46
N ILE A 210 0.39 -1.41 -9.89
CA ILE A 210 0.20 -0.43 -10.96
C ILE A 210 -0.32 -1.24 -12.13
N LYS A 211 -1.60 -1.04 -12.50
CA LYS A 211 -2.08 -1.47 -13.82
C LYS A 211 -1.23 -0.70 -14.81
N ARG A 212 -0.12 -1.30 -15.26
CA ARG A 212 0.50 -0.90 -16.50
C ARG A 212 -0.62 -1.10 -17.50
N SER A 213 -1.29 -0.01 -17.84
CA SER A 213 -2.13 -0.01 -19.01
C SER A 213 -1.23 -0.57 -20.09
N ASN A 214 -1.63 -1.68 -20.71
CA ASN A 214 -1.10 -2.11 -22.01
C ASN A 214 -1.50 -1.03 -23.04
N ASN A 215 -1.11 0.22 -22.78
CA ASN A 215 -1.22 1.33 -23.68
C ASN A 215 0.03 1.21 -24.51
N ALA A 216 -0.11 0.61 -25.69
CA ALA A 216 0.93 0.56 -26.71
C ALA A 216 1.61 1.94 -26.89
N ILE A 217 0.85 3.02 -26.68
CA ILE A 217 1.33 4.41 -26.69
C ILE A 217 2.41 4.67 -25.63
N ILE A 218 2.28 4.14 -24.41
CA ILE A 218 3.25 4.33 -23.32
C ILE A 218 4.50 3.48 -23.58
N ASP A 219 4.34 2.24 -24.03
CA ASP A 219 5.47 1.38 -24.39
C ASP A 219 6.26 1.94 -25.58
N GLU A 220 5.56 2.50 -26.56
CA GLU A 220 6.15 3.16 -27.72
C GLU A 220 6.83 4.48 -27.34
N ALA A 221 6.26 5.25 -26.40
CA ALA A 221 6.92 6.42 -25.83
C ALA A 221 8.20 6.05 -25.04
N TYR A 222 8.17 4.98 -24.25
CA TYR A 222 9.37 4.47 -23.55
C TYR A 222 10.44 4.00 -24.52
N LYS A 223 10.05 3.35 -25.62
CA LYS A 223 10.97 2.92 -26.67
C LYS A 223 11.63 4.12 -27.35
N GLN A 224 10.82 5.09 -27.80
CA GLN A 224 11.31 6.32 -28.43
C GLN A 224 12.24 7.10 -27.49
N PHE A 225 11.91 7.20 -26.20
CA PHE A 225 12.76 7.86 -25.22
C PHE A 225 14.12 7.17 -25.05
N ASN A 226 14.13 5.83 -24.97
CA ASN A 226 15.37 5.06 -24.87
C ASN A 226 16.24 5.17 -26.14
N ASP A 227 15.61 5.21 -27.32
CA ASP A 227 16.31 5.38 -28.59
C ASP A 227 16.99 6.77 -28.65
N VAL A 228 16.29 7.83 -28.23
CA VAL A 228 16.85 9.19 -28.13
C VAL A 228 18.01 9.24 -27.13
N LEU A 229 17.88 8.62 -25.95
CA LEU A 229 18.97 8.55 -24.99
C LEU A 229 20.20 7.80 -25.54
N HIS A 230 19.98 6.75 -26.34
CA HIS A 230 21.06 6.03 -26.99
C HIS A 230 21.79 6.90 -28.02
N GLU A 231 21.05 7.64 -28.85
CA GLU A 231 21.63 8.60 -29.80
C GLU A 231 22.42 9.70 -29.09
N CYS A 232 21.89 10.27 -28.00
CA CYS A 232 22.61 11.27 -27.21
C CYS A 232 23.94 10.72 -26.66
N ARG A 233 23.97 9.48 -26.19
CA ARG A 233 25.22 8.84 -25.72
C ARG A 233 26.21 8.63 -26.86
N LEU A 234 25.74 8.20 -28.03
CA LEU A 234 26.59 8.03 -29.21
C LEU A 234 27.18 9.35 -29.68
N LEU A 235 26.37 10.42 -29.72
CA LEU A 235 26.81 11.77 -30.05
C LEU A 235 27.84 12.28 -29.05
N ASN A 236 27.61 12.07 -27.75
CA ASN A 236 28.56 12.45 -26.71
C ASN A 236 29.89 11.72 -26.87
N ASN A 237 29.87 10.40 -27.09
CA ASN A 237 31.07 9.60 -27.33
C ASN A 237 31.84 10.06 -28.58
N ARG A 238 31.12 10.37 -29.67
CA ARG A 238 31.73 10.93 -30.89
C ARG A 238 32.36 12.29 -30.61
N ALA A 239 31.67 13.17 -29.89
CA ALA A 239 32.19 14.48 -29.50
C ALA A 239 33.47 14.33 -28.66
N THR A 240 33.47 13.45 -27.65
CA THR A 240 34.66 13.16 -26.84
C THR A 240 35.81 12.62 -27.69
N HIS A 241 35.51 11.74 -28.64
CA HIS A 241 36.52 11.19 -29.56
C HIS A 241 37.15 12.29 -30.43
N VAL A 242 36.33 13.14 -31.04
CA VAL A 242 36.80 14.28 -31.86
C VAL A 242 37.63 15.24 -31.02
N ILE A 243 37.18 15.59 -29.81
CA ILE A 243 37.93 16.46 -28.88
C ILE A 243 39.31 15.84 -28.60
N SER A 244 39.38 14.55 -28.25
CA SER A 244 40.65 13.87 -27.96
C SER A 244 41.60 13.81 -29.17
N GLN A 245 41.08 13.61 -30.38
CA GLN A 245 41.87 13.65 -31.61
C GLN A 245 42.41 15.05 -31.89
N THR A 246 41.57 16.07 -31.69
CA THR A 246 41.93 17.47 -31.90
C THR A 246 43.01 17.91 -30.89
N GLU A 247 42.88 17.51 -29.62
CA GLU A 247 43.90 17.74 -28.58
C GLU A 247 45.23 17.07 -28.91
N ARG A 248 45.22 15.83 -29.39
CA ARG A 248 46.44 15.12 -29.83
C ARG A 248 47.12 15.83 -31.01
N SER A 249 46.35 16.25 -32.01
CA SER A 249 46.91 16.99 -33.16
C SER A 249 47.46 18.37 -32.78
N MET A 250 46.81 19.06 -31.84
CA MET A 250 47.28 20.33 -31.27
C MET A 250 48.54 20.16 -30.42
N SER A 251 48.66 19.06 -29.67
CA SER A 251 49.84 18.72 -28.87
C SER A 251 51.06 18.40 -29.76
N LEU A 252 50.86 17.66 -30.86
CA LEU A 252 51.91 17.37 -31.85
C LEU A 252 52.43 18.63 -32.56
N LYS A 253 51.58 19.63 -32.79
CA LYS A 253 51.98 20.93 -33.35
C LYS A 253 52.77 21.83 -32.38
N LYS A 254 52.74 21.53 -31.07
CA LYS A 254 53.45 22.29 -30.03
C LYS A 254 54.84 21.73 -29.69
N GLN A 255 55.30 20.64 -30.31
CA GLN A 255 56.67 20.17 -30.14
C GLN A 255 57.66 21.11 -30.86
N PRO A 256 58.66 21.69 -30.17
CA PRO A 256 59.65 22.55 -30.81
C PRO A 256 60.49 21.73 -31.79
N LYS A 257 60.63 22.23 -33.02
CA LYS A 257 61.54 21.65 -34.02
C LYS A 257 62.96 21.68 -33.46
N GLN A 258 63.50 20.52 -33.05
CA GLN A 258 64.94 20.38 -32.85
C GLN A 258 65.60 20.52 -34.22
N PHE A 259 66.20 21.68 -34.46
CA PHE A 259 67.14 21.86 -35.56
C PHE A 259 68.45 21.15 -35.16
N ALA A 260 68.77 20.08 -35.88
CA ALA A 260 70.10 19.46 -35.80
C ALA A 260 71.10 20.36 -36.53
N ILE A 261 72.20 20.71 -35.84
CA ILE A 261 73.38 21.39 -36.37
C ILE A 261 74.33 20.34 -36.95
#